data_AF-A0A959CMD4-F1
#
_entry.id   AF-A0A959CMD4-F1
#
_cell.length_a   1.000
_cell.length_b   1.000
_cell.length_c   1.000
_cell.angle_alpha   90.00
_cell.angle_beta   90.00
_cell.angle_gamma   90.00
#
_symmetry.space_group_name_H-M   'P 1'
#
loop_
_entity.id
_entity.type
_entity.pdbx_description
1 polymer ?
#
loop_
_entity_poly.entity_id
_entity_poly.type
_entity_poly.pdbx_seq_one_letter_code
_entity_poly.pdbx_strand_id
1 'polypeptide(L)'
;ANFPGEDNVIQIGDSILVQALVNIPAEQVGKVFWQPDSLGCDTCLTAIFTPQLSTYFSVLVTDINGCSAEDRELVVVNKQYNVYIPNVFSPNGDGANDRFMIFAGKEVKEVQSFKVFTRWGEPVFEDAGFQPNNPAHGWDGTFRGQPMNNAVFAYFAEIEMVDGQVVVFKGDVVLMR
;
A
#
# COMPACT_ATOMS: atom_id res chain seq x y z
N ALA A 1 27.85 -0.08 16.23
CA ALA A 1 26.56 -0.75 16.44
C ALA A 1 26.63 -2.11 15.77
N ASN A 2 25.74 -3.03 16.11
CA ASN A 2 25.72 -4.37 15.52
C ASN A 2 24.26 -4.66 15.21
N PHE A 3 23.88 -4.54 13.93
CA PHE A 3 22.57 -4.97 13.47
C PHE A 3 22.60 -6.51 13.32
N PRO A 4 21.81 -7.27 14.10
CA PRO A 4 21.73 -8.71 13.89
C PRO A 4 21.06 -8.98 12.55
N GLY A 5 21.76 -9.69 11.68
CA GLY A 5 21.28 -10.02 10.34
C GLY A 5 20.00 -10.85 10.34
N GLU A 6 18.95 -10.27 9.78
CA GLU A 6 18.15 -10.88 8.71
C GLU A 6 17.91 -9.74 7.71
N ASP A 7 17.89 -10.03 6.41
CA ASP A 7 17.57 -9.01 5.42
C ASP A 7 16.22 -8.38 5.79
N ASN A 8 16.20 -7.09 6.12
CA ASN A 8 14.96 -6.38 6.47
C ASN A 8 14.13 -6.18 5.19
N VAL A 9 13.37 -7.22 4.83
CA VAL A 9 12.44 -7.17 3.70
C VAL A 9 11.09 -6.67 4.21
N ILE A 10 10.63 -5.55 3.64
CA ILE A 10 9.30 -5.01 3.88
C ILE A 10 8.49 -4.98 2.59
N GLN A 11 7.16 -4.97 2.69
CA GLN A 11 6.30 -4.70 1.54
C GLN A 11 6.25 -3.20 1.25
N ILE A 12 5.97 -2.84 0.00
CA ILE A 12 5.81 -1.43 -0.36
C ILE A 12 4.62 -0.80 0.38
N GLY A 13 4.82 0.40 0.93
CA GLY A 13 3.85 1.07 1.80
C GLY A 13 4.02 0.75 3.29
N ASP A 14 4.93 -0.15 3.65
CA ASP A 14 5.23 -0.51 5.04
C ASP A 14 6.15 0.52 5.68
N SER A 15 5.99 0.64 6.99
CA SER A 15 6.94 1.34 7.84
C SER A 15 7.81 0.35 8.60
N ILE A 16 9.10 0.65 8.71
CA ILE A 16 10.06 -0.09 9.53
C ILE A 16 10.58 0.79 10.66
N LEU A 17 10.69 0.21 11.85
CA LEU A 17 11.38 0.81 12.99
C LEU A 17 12.84 0.37 12.98
N VAL A 18 13.76 1.31 12.79
CA VAL A 18 15.20 1.07 12.88
C VAL A 18 15.71 1.62 14.20
N GLN A 19 16.57 0.84 14.88
CA GLN A 19 17.11 1.21 16.19
C GLN A 19 18.64 1.18 16.18
N ALA A 20 19.25 2.29 16.61
CA ALA A 20 20.68 2.37 16.87
C ALA A 20 21.00 1.81 18.26
N LEU A 21 21.82 0.76 18.31
CA LEU A 21 22.33 0.22 19.56
C LEU A 21 23.67 0.86 19.92
N VAL A 22 23.70 1.57 21.04
CA VAL A 22 24.88 2.26 21.57
C VAL A 22 25.39 1.58 22.85
N ASN A 23 26.69 1.67 23.09
CA ASN A 23 27.36 1.15 24.28
C ASN A 23 27.69 2.25 25.32
N ILE A 24 27.03 3.40 25.21
CA ILE A 24 27.16 4.54 26.12
C ILE A 24 25.82 4.78 26.84
N PRO A 25 25.83 5.37 28.05
CA PRO A 25 24.61 5.82 28.72
C PRO A 25 23.83 6.84 27.87
N ALA A 26 22.50 6.86 28.00
CA ALA A 26 21.63 7.70 27.18
C ALA A 26 21.94 9.20 27.35
N GLU A 27 22.34 9.62 28.55
CA GLU A 27 22.76 10.98 28.86
C GLU A 27 24.07 11.42 28.21
N GLN A 28 24.86 10.48 27.67
CA GLN A 28 26.10 10.77 26.95
C GLN A 28 25.90 10.82 25.43
N VAL A 29 24.70 10.52 24.93
CA VAL A 29 24.36 10.68 23.51
C VAL A 29 24.26 12.18 23.21
N GLY A 30 25.16 12.69 22.38
CA GLY A 30 25.23 14.12 22.05
C GLY A 30 24.38 14.46 20.82
N LYS A 31 24.67 13.82 19.68
CA LYS A 31 23.99 14.07 18.41
C LYS A 31 23.76 12.77 17.64
N VAL A 32 22.56 12.58 17.12
CA VAL A 32 22.15 11.46 16.27
C VAL A 32 21.68 12.04 14.95
N PHE A 33 22.21 11.51 13.86
CA PHE A 33 21.85 11.91 12.52
C PHE A 33 21.51 10.67 11.69
N TRP A 34 20.27 10.63 11.23
CA TRP A 34 19.76 9.57 10.37
C TRP A 34 19.82 10.00 8.90
N GLN A 35 20.02 9.04 7.99
CA GLN A 35 19.91 9.21 6.54
C GLN A 35 19.04 8.10 5.94
N PRO A 36 18.28 8.36 4.86
CA PRO A 36 18.27 9.58 4.05
C PRO A 36 17.49 10.76 4.68
N ASP A 37 16.66 10.51 5.68
CA ASP A 37 15.86 11.54 6.34
C ASP A 37 16.42 11.93 7.71
N SER A 38 16.37 13.22 8.01
CA SER A 38 16.60 13.75 9.36
C SER A 38 15.27 13.80 10.10
N LEU A 39 15.15 13.05 11.20
CA LEU A 39 13.91 12.93 11.99
C LEU A 39 13.51 14.21 12.75
N GLY A 40 14.26 15.31 12.59
CA GLY A 40 14.08 16.52 13.40
C GLY A 40 14.40 16.32 14.89
N CYS A 41 14.96 15.17 15.26
CA CYS A 41 15.41 14.81 16.59
C CYS A 41 16.89 14.46 16.53
N ASP A 42 17.69 15.12 17.36
CA ASP A 42 19.14 14.97 17.42
C ASP A 42 19.61 13.99 18.51
N THR A 43 18.71 13.34 19.22
CA THR A 43 19.04 12.36 20.29
C THR A 43 18.26 11.05 20.16
N CYS A 44 17.41 10.93 19.15
CA CYS A 44 16.56 9.76 18.95
C CYS A 44 17.35 8.59 18.39
N LEU A 45 17.52 7.55 19.20
CA LEU A 45 18.13 6.28 18.80
C LEU A 45 17.19 5.36 18.03
N THR A 46 15.95 5.78 17.79
CA THR A 46 14.98 5.06 16.97
C THR A 46 14.45 5.95 15.86
N ALA A 47 14.18 5.34 14.72
CA ALA A 47 13.68 5.98 13.51
C ALA A 47 12.58 5.13 12.89
N ILE A 48 11.50 5.74 12.42
CA ILE A 48 10.49 5.06 11.60
C ILE A 48 10.64 5.56 10.17
N PHE A 49 10.85 4.64 9.23
CA PHE A 49 10.97 4.96 7.81
C PHE A 49 9.90 4.23 7.00
N THR A 50 9.44 4.86 5.92
CA THR A 50 8.48 4.27 4.95
C THR A 50 9.08 4.31 3.54
N PRO A 51 10.17 3.55 3.27
CA PRO A 51 10.84 3.62 1.98
C PRO A 51 9.97 3.07 0.85
N GLN A 52 10.01 3.74 -0.30
CA GLN A 52 9.36 3.27 -1.54
C GLN A 52 10.29 2.40 -2.41
N LEU A 53 11.59 2.41 -2.12
CA LEU A 53 12.64 1.70 -2.84
C LEU A 53 13.61 1.09 -1.82
N SER A 54 14.20 -0.05 -2.17
CA SER A 54 15.26 -0.66 -1.36
C SER A 54 16.40 0.34 -1.16
N THR A 55 16.68 0.70 0.09
CA THR A 55 17.55 1.82 0.45
C THR A 55 18.41 1.44 1.65
N TYR A 56 19.64 1.95 1.69
CA TYR A 56 20.45 1.91 2.89
C TYR A 56 20.04 3.06 3.82
N PHE A 57 19.64 2.71 5.04
CA PHE A 57 19.52 3.67 6.13
C PHE A 57 20.82 3.69 6.91
N SER A 58 21.33 4.87 7.21
CA SER A 58 22.51 5.02 8.06
C SER A 58 22.20 5.91 9.26
N VAL A 59 22.93 5.65 10.33
CA VAL A 59 22.89 6.46 11.55
C VAL A 59 24.31 6.82 11.95
N LEU A 60 24.53 8.11 12.15
CA LEU A 60 25.74 8.66 12.75
C LEU A 60 25.40 9.13 14.16
N VAL A 61 25.97 8.47 15.18
CA VAL A 61 25.85 8.87 16.58
C VAL A 61 27.16 9.51 17.02
N THR A 62 27.07 10.68 17.65
CA THR A 62 28.19 11.40 18.26
C THR A 62 27.89 11.58 19.75
N ASP A 63 28.82 11.21 20.61
CA ASP A 63 28.68 11.41 22.06
C ASP A 63 29.01 12.86 22.49
N ILE A 64 28.77 13.19 23.75
CA ILE A 64 29.10 14.50 24.33
C ILE A 64 30.61 14.83 24.34
N ASN A 65 31.47 13.82 24.18
CA ASN A 65 32.93 13.97 24.12
C ASN A 65 33.43 14.16 22.68
N GLY A 66 32.53 14.11 21.68
CA GLY A 66 32.84 14.25 20.27
C GLY A 66 33.29 12.96 19.57
N CYS A 67 33.16 11.79 20.21
CA CYS A 67 33.38 10.51 19.56
C CYS A 67 32.18 10.15 18.67
N SER A 68 32.43 9.84 17.40
CA SER A 68 31.38 9.47 16.44
C SER A 68 31.51 8.03 15.98
N ALA A 69 30.37 7.36 15.80
CA ALA A 69 30.27 6.04 15.19
C ALA A 69 29.12 6.03 14.18
N GLU A 70 29.35 5.40 13.03
CA GLU A 70 28.35 5.21 11.98
C GLU A 70 28.02 3.74 11.82
N ASP A 71 26.77 3.45 11.50
CA ASP A 71 26.34 2.13 11.06
C ASP A 71 25.25 2.26 9.99
N ARG A 72 25.07 1.22 9.18
CA ARG A 72 24.10 1.22 8.09
C ARG A 72 23.42 -0.13 7.93
N GLU A 73 22.17 -0.07 7.51
CA GLU A 73 21.32 -1.23 7.29
C GLU A 73 20.61 -1.12 5.94
N LEU A 74 20.63 -2.21 5.16
CA LEU A 74 19.86 -2.30 3.93
C LEU A 74 18.44 -2.73 4.27
N VAL A 75 17.46 -1.91 3.89
CA VAL A 75 16.06 -2.32 3.88
C VAL A 75 15.66 -2.61 2.46
N VAL A 76 15.15 -3.82 2.21
CA VAL A 76 14.70 -4.28 0.91
C VAL A 76 13.19 -4.07 0.81
N VAL A 77 12.73 -3.37 -0.22
CA VAL A 77 11.29 -3.16 -0.46
C VAL A 77 10.81 -4.13 -1.53
N ASN A 78 9.92 -5.05 -1.16
CA ASN A 78 9.24 -5.94 -2.09
C ASN A 78 8.06 -5.20 -2.75
N LYS A 79 8.09 -5.13 -4.08
CA LYS A 79 7.06 -4.47 -4.90
C LYS A 79 6.04 -5.47 -5.43
N GLN A 80 5.34 -6.14 -4.53
CA GLN A 80 4.19 -6.97 -4.90
C GLN A 80 2.90 -6.18 -4.74
N TYR A 81 2.18 -5.99 -5.84
CA TYR A 81 0.87 -5.36 -5.83
C TYR A 81 -0.23 -6.41 -5.64
N ASN A 82 -0.79 -6.49 -4.44
CA ASN A 82 -1.90 -7.38 -4.08
C ASN A 82 -3.23 -6.67 -4.36
N VAL A 83 -3.62 -6.63 -5.62
CA VAL A 83 -4.95 -6.20 -6.05
C VAL A 83 -5.75 -7.43 -6.45
N TYR A 84 -6.95 -7.55 -5.90
CA TYR A 84 -7.91 -8.59 -6.24
C TYR A 84 -9.23 -7.97 -6.70
N ILE A 85 -9.65 -8.33 -7.91
CA ILE A 85 -10.94 -7.96 -8.49
C ILE A 85 -11.65 -9.28 -8.80
N PRO A 86 -12.79 -9.57 -8.15
CA PRO A 86 -13.45 -10.87 -8.29
C PRO A 86 -13.99 -11.05 -9.71
N ASN A 87 -14.12 -12.29 -10.15
CA ASN A 87 -14.69 -12.62 -11.47
C ASN A 87 -16.17 -13.00 -11.40
N VAL A 88 -16.76 -13.03 -10.20
CA VAL A 88 -18.17 -13.36 -9.97
C VAL A 88 -18.68 -12.66 -8.71
N PHE A 89 -19.94 -12.24 -8.73
CA PHE A 89 -20.63 -11.71 -7.56
C PHE A 89 -22.13 -12.03 -7.62
N SER A 90 -22.78 -12.06 -6.46
CA SER A 90 -24.17 -12.49 -6.29
C SER A 90 -24.92 -11.50 -5.40
N PRO A 91 -25.55 -10.44 -5.96
CA PRO A 91 -26.32 -9.46 -5.21
C PRO A 91 -27.66 -10.03 -4.74
N ASN A 92 -27.62 -10.89 -3.72
CA ASN A 92 -28.76 -11.61 -3.14
C ASN A 92 -29.11 -11.10 -1.71
N GLY A 93 -28.28 -10.21 -1.14
CA GLY A 93 -28.49 -9.59 0.16
C GLY A 93 -28.06 -10.45 1.35
N ASP A 94 -27.25 -11.48 1.15
CA ASP A 94 -26.72 -12.32 2.23
C ASP A 94 -25.42 -11.77 2.88
N GLY A 95 -24.92 -10.65 2.37
CA GLY A 95 -23.70 -9.98 2.82
C GLY A 95 -22.41 -10.53 2.20
N ALA A 96 -22.48 -11.60 1.40
CA ALA A 96 -21.33 -12.25 0.76
C ALA A 96 -21.35 -12.04 -0.75
N ASN A 97 -20.31 -11.38 -1.27
CA ASN A 97 -20.18 -11.07 -2.71
C ASN A 97 -21.39 -10.31 -3.28
N ASP A 98 -22.06 -9.48 -2.48
CA ASP A 98 -23.21 -8.69 -2.92
C ASP A 98 -22.83 -7.52 -3.84
N ARG A 99 -21.56 -7.13 -3.84
CA ARG A 99 -21.04 -6.04 -4.66
C ARG A 99 -19.78 -6.46 -5.39
N PHE A 100 -19.70 -6.05 -6.64
CA PHE A 100 -18.50 -6.10 -7.44
C PHE A 100 -17.62 -4.89 -7.12
N MET A 101 -16.54 -5.11 -6.36
CA MET A 101 -15.64 -4.07 -5.85
C MET A 101 -14.18 -4.50 -5.94
N ILE A 102 -13.28 -3.53 -5.79
CA ILE A 102 -11.84 -3.75 -5.81
C ILE A 102 -11.34 -3.98 -4.38
N PHE A 103 -10.65 -5.08 -4.16
CA PHE A 103 -9.91 -5.37 -2.94
C PHE A 103 -8.42 -5.12 -3.19
N ALA A 104 -7.74 -4.50 -2.23
CA ALA A 104 -6.31 -4.25 -2.37
C ALA A 104 -5.60 -4.13 -1.03
N GLY A 105 -4.29 -4.36 -1.03
CA GLY A 105 -3.42 -4.04 0.09
C GLY A 105 -3.06 -2.55 0.19
N LYS A 106 -2.17 -2.24 1.13
CA LYS A 106 -1.66 -0.89 1.47
C LYS A 106 -0.80 -0.25 0.39
N GLU A 107 -0.36 -1.05 -0.58
CA GLU A 107 0.38 -0.62 -1.76
C GLU A 107 -0.45 0.21 -2.74
N VAL A 108 -1.79 0.18 -2.64
CA VAL A 108 -2.69 0.99 -3.46
C VAL A 108 -2.90 2.33 -2.78
N LYS A 109 -2.63 3.40 -3.54
CA LYS A 109 -2.87 4.77 -3.12
C LYS A 109 -4.30 5.20 -3.45
N GLU A 110 -4.79 4.91 -4.65
CA GLU A 110 -6.10 5.38 -5.11
C GLU A 110 -6.60 4.56 -6.31
N VAL A 111 -7.91 4.29 -6.38
CA VAL A 111 -8.56 3.85 -7.62
C VAL A 111 -8.95 5.09 -8.41
N GLN A 112 -8.20 5.41 -9.44
CA GLN A 112 -8.42 6.59 -10.29
C GLN A 112 -9.66 6.43 -11.16
N SER A 113 -9.91 5.22 -11.68
CA SER A 113 -11.11 4.91 -12.45
C SER A 113 -11.53 3.47 -12.24
N PHE A 114 -12.83 3.21 -12.13
CA PHE A 114 -13.41 1.88 -12.14
C PHE A 114 -14.71 1.89 -12.95
N LYS A 115 -14.77 1.08 -14.00
CA LYS A 115 -15.88 1.04 -14.94
C LYS A 115 -16.31 -0.38 -15.24
N VAL A 116 -17.61 -0.59 -15.40
CA VAL A 116 -18.21 -1.86 -15.80
C VAL A 116 -19.09 -1.64 -17.01
N PHE A 117 -18.98 -2.53 -17.98
CA PHE A 117 -19.64 -2.44 -19.27
C PHE A 117 -20.42 -3.72 -19.56
N THR A 118 -21.54 -3.59 -20.26
CA THR A 118 -22.16 -4.73 -20.93
C THR A 118 -21.21 -5.30 -21.99
N ARG A 119 -21.51 -6.51 -22.50
CA ARG A 119 -20.77 -7.10 -23.64
C ARG A 119 -20.78 -6.25 -24.91
N TRP A 120 -21.69 -5.28 -25.00
CA TRP A 120 -21.83 -4.38 -26.14
C TRP A 120 -21.16 -3.02 -25.92
N GLY A 121 -20.48 -2.83 -24.79
CA GLY A 121 -19.74 -1.61 -24.47
C GLY A 121 -20.56 -0.49 -23.82
N GLU A 122 -21.83 -0.73 -23.48
CA GLU A 122 -22.62 0.25 -22.70
C GLU A 122 -22.12 0.26 -21.24
N PRO A 123 -21.71 1.40 -20.69
CA PRO A 123 -21.31 1.50 -19.29
C PRO A 123 -22.54 1.33 -18.37
N VAL A 124 -22.43 0.45 -17.40
CA VAL A 124 -23.47 0.17 -16.39
C VAL A 124 -23.10 0.65 -15.00
N PHE A 125 -21.81 0.87 -14.76
CA PHE A 125 -21.27 1.42 -13.51
C PHE A 125 -20.00 2.19 -13.82
N GLU A 126 -19.83 3.35 -13.20
CA GLU A 126 -18.61 4.14 -13.23
C GLU A 126 -18.40 4.79 -11.86
N ASP A 127 -17.19 4.70 -11.34
CA ASP A 127 -16.74 5.39 -10.13
C ASP A 127 -15.25 5.77 -10.27
N ALA A 128 -14.80 6.74 -9.49
CA ALA A 128 -13.46 7.30 -9.61
C ALA A 128 -13.02 8.00 -8.31
N GLY A 129 -11.72 8.03 -8.09
CA GLY A 129 -11.08 8.80 -7.01
C GLY A 129 -11.42 8.29 -5.61
N PHE A 130 -11.38 6.97 -5.42
CA PHE A 130 -11.78 6.32 -4.17
C PHE A 130 -10.74 5.34 -3.63
N GLN A 131 -10.87 5.02 -2.34
CA GLN A 131 -10.05 4.01 -1.68
C GLN A 131 -10.64 2.61 -1.87
N PRO A 132 -9.80 1.59 -2.16
CA PRO A 132 -10.26 0.21 -2.31
C PRO A 132 -10.80 -0.35 -0.98
N ASN A 133 -11.36 -1.56 -1.01
CA ASN A 133 -11.93 -2.24 0.17
C ASN A 133 -13.18 -1.56 0.78
N ASN A 134 -13.81 -0.61 0.10
CA ASN A 134 -15.03 0.03 0.54
C ASN A 134 -16.24 -0.39 -0.33
N PRO A 135 -17.24 -1.09 0.24
CA PRO A 135 -18.43 -1.52 -0.49
C PRO A 135 -19.25 -0.38 -1.10
N ALA A 136 -19.12 0.85 -0.60
CA ALA A 136 -19.81 2.01 -1.16
C ALA A 136 -19.42 2.31 -2.63
N HIS A 137 -18.21 1.88 -3.03
CA HIS A 137 -17.67 2.05 -4.38
C HIS A 137 -17.79 0.76 -5.22
N GLY A 138 -18.65 -0.18 -4.77
CA GLY A 138 -18.92 -1.45 -5.43
C GLY A 138 -20.25 -1.45 -6.18
N TRP A 139 -20.23 -2.04 -7.37
CA TRP A 139 -21.43 -2.22 -8.18
C TRP A 139 -22.32 -3.36 -7.63
N ASP A 140 -23.59 -3.09 -7.38
CA ASP A 140 -24.57 -4.07 -6.85
C ASP A 140 -25.38 -4.80 -7.93
N GLY A 141 -24.98 -4.68 -9.19
CA GLY A 141 -25.71 -5.35 -10.27
C GLY A 141 -27.01 -4.66 -10.66
N THR A 142 -27.17 -3.38 -10.32
CA THR A 142 -28.28 -2.54 -10.79
C THR A 142 -27.82 -1.59 -11.88
N PHE A 143 -28.71 -1.27 -12.80
CA PHE A 143 -28.51 -0.23 -13.82
C PHE A 143 -29.80 0.54 -14.02
N ARG A 144 -29.73 1.87 -13.98
CA ARG A 144 -30.90 2.78 -14.07
C ARG A 144 -32.01 2.42 -13.08
N GLY A 145 -31.63 2.02 -11.86
CA GLY A 145 -32.55 1.64 -10.78
C GLY A 145 -33.21 0.27 -10.95
N GLN A 146 -32.82 -0.51 -11.97
CA GLN A 146 -33.36 -1.84 -12.22
C GLN A 146 -32.29 -2.93 -11.98
N PRO A 147 -32.65 -4.06 -11.35
CA PRO A 147 -31.76 -5.20 -11.22
C PRO A 147 -31.43 -5.81 -12.60
N MET A 148 -30.14 -6.04 -12.90
CA MET A 148 -29.71 -6.65 -14.17
C MET A 148 -29.73 -8.19 -14.15
N ASN A 149 -30.10 -8.84 -15.25
CA ASN A 149 -30.12 -10.32 -15.33
C ASN A 149 -28.72 -10.94 -15.29
N ASN A 150 -28.66 -12.24 -15.00
CA ASN A 150 -27.44 -13.05 -15.04
C ASN A 150 -26.74 -12.90 -16.39
N ALA A 151 -25.54 -12.33 -16.36
CA ALA A 151 -24.77 -11.98 -17.54
C ALA A 151 -23.29 -11.80 -17.18
N VAL A 152 -22.46 -11.75 -18.22
CA VAL A 152 -21.04 -11.41 -18.09
C VAL A 152 -20.84 -9.97 -18.53
N PHE A 153 -20.10 -9.22 -17.75
CA PHE A 153 -19.76 -7.83 -17.96
C PHE A 153 -18.26 -7.69 -18.06
N ALA A 154 -17.80 -6.74 -18.87
CA ALA A 154 -16.38 -6.37 -18.91
C ALA A 154 -16.12 -5.28 -17.88
N TYR A 155 -14.96 -5.26 -17.26
CA TYR A 155 -14.54 -4.16 -16.39
C TYR A 155 -13.18 -3.60 -16.80
N PHE A 156 -12.96 -2.35 -16.40
CA PHE A 156 -11.71 -1.63 -16.54
C PHE A 156 -11.46 -0.84 -15.27
N ALA A 157 -10.24 -0.91 -14.73
CA ALA A 157 -9.82 -0.11 -13.59
C ALA A 157 -8.41 0.44 -13.79
N GLU A 158 -8.22 1.70 -13.43
CA GLU A 158 -6.93 2.37 -13.31
C GLU A 158 -6.65 2.60 -11.82
N ILE A 159 -5.55 2.03 -11.33
CA ILE A 159 -5.20 2.04 -9.91
C ILE A 159 -3.80 2.63 -9.76
N GLU A 160 -3.70 3.70 -8.97
CA GLU A 160 -2.44 4.32 -8.58
C GLU A 160 -1.87 3.62 -7.35
N MET A 161 -0.60 3.23 -7.44
CA MET A 161 0.17 2.63 -6.37
C MET A 161 0.88 3.71 -5.54
N VAL A 162 1.32 3.36 -4.34
CA VAL A 162 2.03 4.29 -3.43
C VAL A 162 3.36 4.81 -3.99
N ASP A 163 3.98 4.13 -4.96
CA ASP A 163 5.16 4.60 -5.69
C ASP A 163 4.83 5.40 -6.96
N GLY A 164 3.56 5.76 -7.16
CA GLY A 164 3.08 6.57 -8.28
C GLY A 164 2.91 5.81 -9.60
N GLN A 165 3.15 4.48 -9.63
CA GLN A 165 2.80 3.68 -10.80
C GLN A 165 1.28 3.55 -10.94
N VAL A 166 0.77 3.74 -12.16
CA VAL A 166 -0.63 3.46 -12.48
C VAL A 166 -0.70 2.12 -13.20
N VAL A 167 -1.44 1.17 -12.61
CA VAL A 167 -1.64 -0.16 -13.17
C VAL A 167 -3.07 -0.30 -13.66
N VAL A 168 -3.22 -0.83 -14.87
CA VAL A 168 -4.51 -1.08 -15.50
C VAL A 168 -4.94 -2.53 -15.26
N PHE A 169 -6.12 -2.71 -14.69
CA PHE A 169 -6.78 -4.00 -14.57
C PHE A 169 -7.98 -4.06 -15.52
N LYS A 170 -8.12 -5.19 -16.20
CA LYS A 170 -9.24 -5.45 -17.10
C LYS A 170 -9.58 -6.93 -17.07
N GLY A 171 -10.85 -7.22 -17.25
CA GLY A 171 -11.33 -8.59 -17.28
C GLY A 171 -12.84 -8.64 -17.37
N ASP A 172 -13.37 -9.81 -17.02
CA ASP A 172 -14.79 -10.07 -17.02
C ASP A 172 -15.29 -10.40 -15.61
N VAL A 173 -16.52 -10.00 -15.31
CA VAL A 173 -17.24 -10.36 -14.09
C VAL A 173 -18.60 -10.97 -14.45
N VAL A 174 -18.94 -12.06 -13.78
CA VAL A 174 -20.25 -12.71 -13.88
C VAL A 174 -21.16 -12.19 -12.77
N LEU A 175 -22.34 -11.67 -13.13
CA LEU A 175 -23.42 -11.43 -12.17
C LEU A 175 -24.31 -12.68 -12.09
N MET A 176 -24.55 -13.16 -10.87
CA MET A 176 -25.45 -14.30 -10.60
C MET A 176 -26.57 -13.92 -9.63
N ARG A 177 -27.79 -14.31 -9.96
CA ARG A 177 -28.99 -14.28 -9.11
C ARG A 177 -29.72 -15.61 -9.19
#